data_AF-A0A0K2RGR1-F1
#
_entry.id   AF-A0A0K2RGR1-F1
#
_cell.length_a   1.000
_cell.length_b   1.000
_cell.length_c   1.000
_cell.angle_alpha   90.00
_cell.angle_beta   90.00
_cell.angle_gamma   90.00
#
_symmetry.space_group_name_H-M   'P 1'
#
loop_
_entity.id
_entity.type
_entity.pdbx_description
1 polymer ?
#
loop_
_entity_poly.entity_id
_entity_poly.type
_entity_poly.pdbx_seq_one_letter_code
_entity_poly.pdbx_strand_id
1 'polypeptide(L)' 'MTSAAVGHGVWVRPFRNLVYAMPPYISTAEEIRRIAEGMVAAVAEVHGP' A
#
# COMPACT_ATOMS: atom_id res chain seq x y z
N MET A 1 -10.01 -3.86 0.90
CA MET A 1 -8.71 -3.49 0.32
C MET A 1 -8.57 -2.00 0.04
N THR A 2 -9.28 -1.41 -0.93
CA THR A 2 -9.11 0.03 -1.26
C THR A 2 -9.34 0.95 -0.07
N SER A 3 -10.40 0.75 0.72
CA SER A 3 -10.66 1.57 1.92
C SER A 3 -9.59 1.40 2.99
N ALA A 4 -9.10 0.17 3.22
CA ALA A 4 -8.02 -0.12 4.17
C ALA A 4 -6.73 0.61 3.76
N ALA A 5 -6.35 0.52 2.48
CA ALA A 5 -5.18 1.22 1.94
C ALA A 5 -5.24 2.74 2.18
N VAL A 6 -6.40 3.36 1.90
CA VAL A 6 -6.61 4.80 2.18
C VAL A 6 -6.51 5.11 3.66
N GLY A 7 -7.04 4.23 4.53
CA GLY A 7 -6.92 4.37 5.99
C GLY A 7 -5.47 4.34 6.48
N HIS A 8 -4.60 3.57 5.83
CA HIS A 8 -3.16 3.51 6.08
C HIS A 8 -2.33 4.54 5.29
N GLY A 9 -3.00 5.52 4.67
CA GLY A 9 -2.33 6.64 3.99
C GLY A 9 -1.73 6.30 2.61
N VAL A 10 -2.13 5.18 2.00
CA VAL A 10 -1.65 4.76 0.67
C VAL A 10 -2.79 4.63 -0.33
N TRP A 11 -2.59 5.19 -1.53
CA TRP A 11 -3.52 4.99 -2.64
C TRP A 11 -2.99 3.91 -3.57
N VAL A 12 -3.68 2.77 -3.61
CA VAL A 12 -3.35 1.64 -4.49
C VAL A 12 -4.60 1.16 -5.22
N ARG A 13 -4.41 0.55 -6.39
CA ARG A 13 -5.48 -0.08 -7.17
C ARG A 13 -5.28 -1.60 -7.18
N PRO A 14 -5.94 -2.35 -6.29
CA PRO A 14 -5.83 -3.80 -6.27
C PRO A 14 -6.34 -4.43 -7.56
N PHE A 15 -5.78 -5.58 -7.93
CA PHE A 15 -6.23 -6.38 -9.06
C PHE A 15 -6.28 -7.85 -8.67
N ARG A 16 -7.49 -8.43 -8.63
CA ARG A 16 -7.73 -9.77 -8.09
C ARG A 16 -7.14 -9.90 -6.67
N ASN A 17 -6.16 -10.78 -6.50
CA ASN A 17 -5.45 -11.05 -5.25
C ASN A 17 -4.08 -10.37 -5.17
N LEU A 18 -3.82 -9.36 -6.01
CA LEU A 18 -2.56 -8.63 -6.07
C LEU A 18 -2.74 -7.17 -5.67
N VAL A 19 -1.75 -6.63 -4.96
CA VAL A 19 -1.55 -5.20 -4.73
C VAL A 19 -0.14 -4.84 -5.17
N TYR A 20 0.00 -3.74 -5.89
CA TYR A 20 1.28 -3.24 -6.38
C TYR A 20 1.29 -1.71 -6.38
N ALA A 21 2.48 -1.14 -6.37
CA ALA A 21 2.70 0.30 -6.47
C ALA A 21 3.84 0.59 -7.44
N MET A 22 3.73 1.72 -8.15
CA MET A 22 4.77 2.27 -9.01
C MET A 22 5.05 3.69 -8.54
N PRO A 23 5.83 3.87 -7.46
CA PRO A 23 6.15 5.18 -6.95
C PRO A 23 6.93 6.00 -8.01
N PRO A 24 6.75 7.33 -8.06
CA PRO A 24 7.54 8.19 -8.94
C PRO A 24 9.04 8.02 -8.71
N TYR A 25 9.87 8.14 -9.76
CA TYR A 25 11.33 8.00 -9.61
C TYR A 25 11.97 9.04 -8.69
N ILE A 26 11.30 10.17 -8.44
CA ILE A 26 11.76 11.20 -7.52
C ILE A 26 11.49 10.87 -6.04
N SER A 27 10.77 9.78 -5.77
CA SER A 27 10.41 9.40 -4.41
C SER A 27 11.66 9.12 -3.58
N THR A 28 11.70 9.72 -2.40
CA THR A 28 12.73 9.48 -1.39
C THR A 28 12.57 8.09 -0.78
N ALA A 29 13.66 7.55 -0.21
CA ALA A 29 13.62 6.27 0.49
C ALA A 29 12.54 6.22 1.60
N GLU A 30 12.33 7.36 2.27
CA GLU A 30 11.32 7.50 3.31
C GLU A 30 9.88 7.47 2.77
N GLU A 31 9.62 8.03 1.59
CA GLU A 31 8.33 7.90 0.91
C GLU A 31 8.09 6.46 0.46
N ILE A 32 9.10 5.79 -0.07
CA ILE A 32 9.03 4.37 -0.43
C ILE A 32 8.70 3.51 0.79
N ARG A 33 9.36 3.76 1.93
CA ARG A 33 9.11 3.05 3.20
C ARG A 33 7.66 3.22 3.64
N ARG A 34 7.14 4.46 3.64
CA ARG A 34 5.74 4.74 3.99
C ARG A 34 4.74 4.03 3.08
N ILE A 35 5.00 3.99 1.77
CA ILE A 35 4.15 3.25 0.82
C ILE A 35 4.16 1.75 1.14
N ALA A 36 5.34 1.17 1.34
CA ALA A 36 5.48 -0.25 1.62
C ALA A 36 4.78 -0.66 2.93
N GLU A 37 4.97 0.11 4.00
CA GLU A 37 4.33 -0.14 5.29
C GLU A 37 2.81 -0.03 5.22
N GLY A 38 2.29 1.02 4.57
CA GLY A 38 0.85 1.17 4.40
C GLY A 38 0.23 0.04 3.57
N MET A 39 0.94 -0.45 2.54
CA MET A 39 0.50 -1.62 1.77
C MET A 39 0.42 -2.88 2.63
N VAL A 40 1.46 -3.17 3.42
CA VAL A 40 1.50 -4.35 4.30
C VAL A 40 0.40 -4.28 5.37
N ALA A 41 0.24 -3.13 6.02
CA ALA A 41 -0.80 -2.92 7.03
C ALA A 41 -2.21 -3.12 6.45
N ALA A 42 -2.47 -2.58 5.26
CA ALA A 42 -3.76 -2.76 4.58
C ALA A 42 -4.04 -4.22 4.18
N VAL A 43 -3.02 -4.98 3.78
CA VAL A 43 -3.17 -6.43 3.53
C VAL A 43 -3.51 -7.17 4.81
N ALA A 44 -2.74 -6.92 5.88
CA ALA A 44 -2.94 -7.59 7.17
C ALA A 44 -4.33 -7.32 7.76
N GLU A 45 -4.85 -6.09 7.63
CA GLU A 45 -6.20 -5.74 8.06
C GLU A 45 -7.28 -6.54 7.33
N VAL A 46 -7.14 -6.75 6.02
CA VAL A 46 -8.17 -7.36 5.18
C VAL A 46 -8.11 -8.89 5.21
N HIS A 47 -6.91 -9.47 5.34
CA HIS A 47 -6.68 -10.90 5.15
C HIS A 47 -6.19 -11.62 6.41
N GLY A 48 -5.88 -10.91 7.49
CA GLY A 48 -5.24 -11.48 8.66
C GLY A 48 -3.72 -11.69 8.46
N PRO A 49 -3.03 -12.21 9.49
CA PRO A 49 -1.60 -12.50 9.43
C PRO A 49 -1.27 -13.67 8.50
#